data_AF-A0A0C2CUS0-F1
#
_entry.id   AF-A0A0C2CUS0-F1
#
_cell.length_a   1.000
_cell.length_b   1.000
_cell.length_c   1.000
_cell.angle_alpha   90.00
_cell.angle_beta   90.00
_cell.angle_gamma   90.00
#
_symmetry.space_group_name_H-M   'P 1'
#
loop_
_entity.id
_entity.type
_entity.pdbx_description
1 polymer ?
#
loop_
_entity_poly.entity_id
_entity_poly.type
_entity_poly.pdbx_seq_one_letter_code
_entity_poly.pdbx_strand_id
1 'polypeptide(L)' 'MDNLQNDFRRKLSKGEQMGKDGIKLPPAEKMYVMGWDCNMELQVHEQVEQCKTVSHPGFGVNQNK' A
#
# COMPACT_ATOMS: atom_id res chain seq x y z
N MET A 1 -7.09 7.18 4.49
CA MET A 1 -5.86 6.56 3.94
C MET A 1 -5.88 6.48 2.41
N ASP A 2 -7.07 6.44 1.80
CA ASP A 2 -7.26 5.97 0.42
C ASP A 2 -6.72 6.88 -0.69
N ASN A 3 -6.70 8.20 -0.50
CA ASN A 3 -6.34 9.14 -1.58
C ASN A 3 -4.90 8.95 -2.06
N LEU A 4 -3.95 8.84 -1.13
CA LEU A 4 -2.55 8.65 -1.47
C LEU A 4 -2.30 7.33 -2.21
N GLN A 5 -2.93 6.25 -1.73
CA GLN A 5 -2.82 4.92 -2.34
C GLN A 5 -3.41 4.94 -3.75
N ASN A 6 -4.55 5.60 -3.95
CA ASN A 6 -5.19 5.72 -5.26
C ASN A 6 -4.39 6.58 -6.23
N ASP A 7 -3.71 7.62 -5.77
CA ASP A 7 -2.82 8.42 -6.62
C ASP A 7 -1.63 7.60 -7.13
N PHE A 8 -1.04 6.76 -6.29
CA PHE A 8 0.01 5.83 -6.74
C PHE A 8 -0.53 4.78 -7.70
N ARG A 9 -1.69 4.20 -7.43
CA ARG A 9 -2.36 3.25 -8.34
C ARG A 9 -2.68 3.89 -9.69
N ARG A 10 -3.07 5.16 -9.71
CA ARG A 10 -3.29 5.92 -10.94
C ARG A 10 -2.01 6.10 -11.74
N LYS A 11 -0.92 6.54 -11.12
CA LYS A 11 0.40 6.68 -11.78
C LYS A 11 0.89 5.34 -12.34
N LEU A 12 0.73 4.27 -11.56
CA LEU A 12 1.07 2.91 -12.00
C LEU A 12 0.21 2.46 -13.18
N SER A 13 -1.12 2.70 -13.15
CA SER A 13 -2.02 2.30 -14.24
C SER A 13 -1.66 2.95 -15.58
N LYS A 14 -1.07 4.16 -15.54
CA LYS A 14 -0.58 4.88 -16.73
C LYS A 14 0.82 4.45 -17.18
N GLY A 15 1.48 3.56 -16.44
CA GLY A 15 2.88 3.19 -16.69
C GLY A 15 3.87 4.32 -16.40
N GLU A 16 3.53 5.25 -15.50
CA GLU A 16 4.42 6.37 -15.13
C GLU A 16 5.33 6.02 -13.95
N GLN A 17 5.04 4.93 -13.23
CA GLN A 17 5.78 4.51 -12.05
C GLN A 17 7.11 3.83 -12.46
N MET A 18 8.22 4.27 -11.85
CA MET A 18 9.53 3.64 -12.03
C MET A 18 9.65 2.38 -11.16
N GLY A 19 10.21 1.33 -11.73
CA GLY A 19 10.65 0.12 -11.06
C GLY A 19 12.03 0.29 -10.42
N LYS A 20 12.47 -0.71 -9.66
CA LYS A 20 13.76 -0.72 -8.96
C LYS A 20 14.96 -0.69 -9.92
N ASP A 21 14.77 -1.23 -11.11
CA ASP A 21 15.72 -1.26 -12.23
C ASP A 21 15.82 0.09 -12.98
N GLY A 22 15.05 1.09 -12.59
CA GLY A 22 14.99 2.36 -13.31
C GLY A 22 14.24 2.26 -14.63
N ILE A 23 13.43 1.22 -14.84
CA ILE A 23 12.54 1.06 -15.99
C ILE A 23 11.10 1.32 -15.54
N LYS A 24 10.27 1.93 -16.39
CA LYS A 24 8.85 2.14 -16.09
C LYS A 24 8.12 0.80 -15.98
N LEU A 25 7.33 0.65 -14.93
CA LEU A 25 6.43 -0.48 -14.76
C LEU A 25 5.35 -0.47 -15.86
N PRO A 26 4.89 -1.64 -16.31
CA PRO A 26 3.89 -1.73 -17.36
C PRO A 26 2.57 -1.06 -16.93
N PRO A 27 1.84 -0.41 -17.86
CA PRO A 27 0.52 0.12 -17.58
C PRO A 27 -0.45 -1.01 -17.23
N ALA A 28 -1.47 -0.68 -16.43
CA ALA A 28 -2.47 -1.65 -15.99
C ALA A 28 -3.85 -1.25 -16.48
N GLU A 29 -4.46 -2.09 -17.30
CA GLU A 29 -5.76 -1.81 -17.94
C GLU A 29 -6.95 -1.85 -16.95
N LYS A 30 -6.85 -2.66 -15.89
CA LYS A 30 -7.94 -2.89 -14.92
C LYS A 30 -7.52 -2.59 -13.48
N MET A 31 -6.95 -1.42 -13.27
CA MET A 31 -6.57 -0.95 -11.94
C MET A 31 -7.77 -0.33 -11.21
N TYR A 32 -8.39 -1.08 -10.30
CA TYR A 32 -9.55 -0.59 -9.52
C TYR A 32 -9.18 0.48 -8.49
N VAL A 33 -10.12 1.38 -8.21
CA VAL A 33 -10.00 2.36 -7.13
C VAL A 33 -10.19 1.66 -5.79
N MET A 34 -9.32 1.95 -4.84
CA MET A 34 -9.44 1.49 -3.46
C MET A 34 -10.47 2.36 -2.74
N GLY A 35 -11.46 1.72 -2.11
CA GLY A 35 -12.38 2.38 -1.20
C GLY A 35 -12.10 1.97 0.23
N TRP A 36 -12.50 2.82 1.18
CA TRP A 36 -12.46 2.51 2.60
C TRP A 36 -13.48 1.43 2.95
N ASP A 37 -13.04 0.41 3.67
CA ASP A 37 -13.90 -0.61 4.26
C ASP A 37 -13.63 -0.68 5.77
N CYS A 38 -14.64 -0.33 6.57
CA CYS A 38 -14.55 -0.37 8.03
C CYS A 38 -14.24 -1.78 8.57
N ASN A 39 -14.65 -2.85 7.88
CA ASN A 39 -14.34 -4.20 8.32
C ASN A 39 -12.84 -4.50 8.20
N MET A 40 -12.19 -3.97 7.17
CA MET A 40 -10.75 -4.09 7.00
C MET A 40 -10.00 -3.22 8.01
N GLU A 41 -10.50 -2.02 8.31
CA GLU A 41 -9.94 -1.16 9.36
C GLU A 41 -9.97 -1.84 10.73
N LEU A 42 -11.09 -2.45 11.10
CA LEU A 42 -11.23 -3.16 12.39
C LEU A 42 -10.21 -4.29 12.53
N GLN A 43 -10.01 -5.10 11.49
CA GLN A 43 -9.02 -6.18 11.53
C GLN A 43 -7.59 -5.67 11.72
N VAL A 44 -7.25 -4.54 11.08
CA VAL A 44 -5.95 -3.90 11.27
C VAL A 44 -5.84 -3.33 12.69
N HIS A 45 -6.91 -2.71 13.20
CA HIS A 45 -6.95 -2.15 14.54
C HIS A 45 -6.68 -3.23 15.60
N GLU A 46 -7.40 -4.36 15.54
CA GLU A 46 -7.20 -5.50 16.46
C GLU A 46 -5.76 -6.05 16.45
N GLN A 47 -5.07 -5.96 15.31
CA GLN A 47 -3.67 -6.37 15.20
C GLN A 47 -2.70 -5.33 15.77
N VAL A 48 -2.97 -4.05 15.52
CA VAL A 48 -2.16 -2.92 16.03
C VAL A 48 -2.31 -2.81 17.55
N GLU A 49 -3.50 -3.03 18.10
CA GLU A 49 -3.77 -3.02 19.54
C GLU A 49 -2.95 -4.05 20.33
N GLN A 50 -2.56 -5.15 19.69
CA GLN A 50 -1.69 -6.15 20.32
C GLN A 50 -0.25 -5.63 20.49
N CYS A 51 0.10 -4.46 19.92
CA CYS A 51 1.42 -3.86 19.93
C CYS A 51 2.55 -4.82 19.51
N LYS A 52 2.20 -5.85 18.73
CA LYS A 52 3.16 -6.82 18.20
C LYS A 52 3.85 -6.20 17.01
N THR A 53 5.18 -6.12 17.07
CA THR A 53 5.97 -5.72 15.91
C THR A 53 5.85 -6.81 14.86
N VAL A 54 5.19 -6.50 13.75
CA VAL A 54 5.15 -7.39 12.59
C VAL A 54 6.52 -7.34 11.92
N SER A 55 7.44 -8.18 12.39
CA SER A 55 8.73 -8.40 11.72
C SER A 55 8.49 -9.37 10.56
N HIS A 56 8.24 -8.82 9.38
CA HIS A 56 8.31 -9.60 8.15
C HIS A 56 9.71 -9.42 7.54
N PRO A 57 10.48 -10.48 7.27
CA PRO A 57 11.82 -10.37 6.70
C PRO A 57 11.72 -9.76 5.29
N GLY A 58 11.84 -8.43 5.20
CA GLY A 58 11.67 -7.66 3.96
C GLY A 58 10.87 -6.36 4.09
N PHE A 59 10.12 -6.15 5.18
CA PHE A 59 9.39 -4.91 5.44
C PHE A 59 9.95 -4.23 6.71
N GLY A 60 10.66 -3.11 6.52
CA GLY A 60 11.10 -2.28 7.64
C GLY A 60 9.92 -1.50 8.19
N VAL A 61 9.61 -1.67 9.48
CA VAL A 61 8.60 -0.87 10.16
C VAL A 61 9.32 0.25 10.92
N ASN A 62 9.18 1.51 10.49
CA ASN A 62 9.70 2.67 11.23
C ASN A 62 8.71 3.05 12.33
N GLN A 63 8.62 2.23 13.37
CA GLN A 63 7.95 2.64 14.60
C GLN A 63 8.91 3.56 15.37
N ASN A 64 8.77 4.86 15.17
CA ASN A 64 9.37 5.83 16.08
C ASN A 64 8.66 5.69 17.42
N LYS A 65 9.39 5.17 18.41
CA LYS A 65 8.99 5.17 19.82
C LYS A 65 9.17 6.56 20.42
#